data_AF-A0A2M7KGT2-F1
#
_entry.id   AF-A0A2M7KGT2-F1
#
_cell.length_a   1.000
_cell.length_b   1.000
_cell.length_c   1.000
_cell.angle_alpha   90.00
_cell.angle_beta   90.00
_cell.angle_gamma   90.00
#
_symmetry.space_group_name_H-M   'P 1'
#
loop_
_entity.id
_entity.type
_entity.pdbx_description
1 polymer ?
#
loop_
_entity_poly.entity_id
_entity_poly.type
_entity_poly.pdbx_seq_one_letter_code
_entity_poly.pdbx_strand_id
1 'polypeptide(L)'
;MPTTQTLRDQLAYLVRATERPESLIVADAVETGLAQLCRKQLADSYLAGGLRREEAVAELGPEAVEDLDYARRAVEQDVAWGLHGG
;
A
#
# COMPACT_ATOMS: atom_id res chain seq x y z
N MET A 1 -26.51 2.59 -5.47
CA MET A 1 -26.83 1.50 -4.52
C MET A 1 -25.52 1.05 -3.89
N PRO A 2 -25.25 1.26 -2.60
CA PRO A 2 -24.06 0.71 -1.99
C PRO A 2 -24.33 -0.76 -1.71
N THR A 3 -23.71 -1.66 -2.45
CA THR A 3 -23.60 -3.06 -2.06
C THR A 3 -22.60 -3.12 -0.91
N THR A 4 -23.07 -2.95 0.32
CA THR A 4 -22.29 -3.31 1.50
C THR A 4 -22.18 -4.83 1.53
N GLN A 5 -21.31 -5.38 0.69
CA GLN A 5 -21.10 -6.82 0.66
C GLN A 5 -20.35 -7.18 1.92
N THR A 6 -20.98 -8.00 2.76
CA THR A 6 -20.36 -8.38 4.03
C THR A 6 -19.13 -9.24 3.75
N LEU A 7 -18.17 -9.26 4.68
CA LEU A 7 -16.98 -10.12 4.56
C LEU A 7 -17.35 -11.57 4.28
N ARG A 8 -18.46 -12.05 4.86
CA ARG A 8 -19.02 -13.38 4.64
C ARG A 8 -19.48 -13.58 3.20
N ASP A 9 -20.14 -12.58 2.59
CA ASP A 9 -20.60 -12.68 1.21
C ASP A 9 -19.42 -12.68 0.22
N GLN A 10 -18.36 -11.92 0.53
CA GLN A 10 -17.12 -11.92 -0.23
C GLN A 10 -16.40 -13.27 -0.13
N LEU A 11 -16.28 -13.84 1.07
CA LEU A 11 -15.71 -15.17 1.27
C LEU A 11 -16.52 -16.25 0.55
N ALA A 12 -17.85 -16.22 0.67
CA ALA A 12 -18.73 -17.16 -0.01
C ALA A 12 -18.63 -17.05 -1.55
N TYR A 13 -18.46 -15.84 -2.08
CA TYR A 13 -18.17 -15.63 -3.49
C TYR A 13 -16.82 -16.26 -3.87
N LEU A 14 -15.75 -15.98 -3.12
CA LEU A 14 -14.41 -16.49 -3.42
C LEU A 14 -14.32 -18.01 -3.32
N VAL A 15 -14.95 -18.63 -2.32
CA VAL A 15 -15.04 -20.11 -2.20
C VAL A 15 -15.70 -20.69 -3.45
N ARG A 16 -16.83 -20.13 -3.90
CA ARG A 16 -17.53 -20.61 -5.10
C ARG A 16 -16.75 -20.36 -6.39
N ALA A 17 -16.09 -19.22 -6.52
CA ALA A 17 -15.40 -18.82 -7.73
C ALA A 17 -14.04 -19.51 -7.91
N THR A 18 -13.38 -19.86 -6.80
CA THR A 18 -12.03 -20.45 -6.82
C THR A 18 -12.02 -21.93 -6.47
N GLU A 19 -13.14 -22.49 -6.00
CA GLU A 19 -13.26 -23.85 -5.46
C GLU A 19 -12.27 -24.15 -4.31
N ARG A 20 -11.71 -23.12 -3.69
CA ARG A 20 -10.79 -23.25 -2.56
C ARG A 20 -11.55 -23.24 -1.23
N PRO A 21 -11.06 -23.98 -0.22
CA PRO A 21 -11.62 -23.92 1.12
C PRO A 21 -11.47 -22.52 1.72
N GLU A 22 -12.49 -22.10 2.49
CA GLU A 22 -12.55 -20.79 3.14
C GLU A 22 -11.29 -20.50 3.97
N SER A 23 -10.75 -21.49 4.68
CA SER A 23 -9.55 -21.35 5.51
C SER A 23 -8.32 -20.92 4.71
N LEU A 24 -8.13 -21.44 3.49
CA LEU A 24 -7.01 -21.04 2.64
C LEU A 24 -7.22 -19.63 2.08
N ILE A 25 -8.45 -19.27 1.73
CA ILE A 25 -8.76 -17.92 1.25
C ILE A 25 -8.51 -16.88 2.36
N VAL A 26 -8.91 -17.19 3.59
CA VAL A 26 -8.67 -16.32 4.75
C VAL A 26 -7.18 -16.21 5.04
N ALA A 27 -6.44 -17.32 5.02
CA ALA A 27 -4.98 -17.30 5.22
C ALA A 27 -4.29 -16.41 4.18
N ASP A 28 -4.59 -16.59 2.89
CA ASP A 28 -4.05 -15.77 1.81
C ASP A 28 -4.41 -14.28 1.99
N ALA A 29 -5.65 -13.98 2.38
CA ALA A 29 -6.11 -12.62 2.60
C ALA A 29 -5.35 -11.95 3.77
N VAL A 30 -5.11 -12.70 4.84
CA VAL A 30 -4.32 -12.22 5.99
C VAL A 30 -2.86 -12.01 5.61
N GLU A 31 -2.23 -12.96 4.92
CA GLU A 31 -0.84 -12.86 4.48
C GLU A 31 -0.66 -11.66 3.52
N THR A 32 -1.56 -11.54 2.54
CA THR A 32 -1.56 -10.42 1.59
C THR A 32 -1.79 -9.09 2.31
N GLY A 33 -2.75 -9.05 3.23
CA GLY A 33 -3.05 -7.86 4.02
C GLY A 33 -1.85 -7.42 4.88
N LEU A 34 -1.20 -8.37 5.54
CA LEU A 34 -0.02 -8.09 6.37
C LEU A 34 1.15 -7.57 5.52
N ALA A 35 1.43 -8.20 4.37
CA ALA A 35 2.45 -7.72 3.45
C ALA A 35 2.19 -6.29 2.97
N GLN A 36 0.93 -5.95 2.65
CA GLN A 36 0.55 -4.60 2.27
C GLN A 36 0.73 -3.60 3.42
N LEU A 37 0.33 -3.96 4.64
CA LEU A 37 0.49 -3.12 5.82
C LEU A 37 1.97 -2.86 6.14
N CYS A 38 2.82 -3.89 6.07
CA CYS A 38 4.26 -3.74 6.25
C CYS A 38 4.87 -2.82 5.19
N ARG A 39 4.53 -3.01 3.92
CA ARG A 39 5.01 -2.13 2.83
C ARG A 39 4.59 -0.68 3.04
N LYS A 40 3.34 -0.45 3.47
CA LYS A 40 2.85 0.89 3.78
C LYS A 40 3.66 1.53 4.92
N GLN A 41 3.87 0.80 6.02
CA GLN A 41 4.64 1.32 7.15
C GLN A 41 6.09 1.67 6.76
N LEU A 42 6.73 0.86 5.92
CA LEU A 42 8.07 1.14 5.40
C LEU A 42 8.09 2.40 4.53
N ALA A 43 7.11 2.56 3.63
CA ALA A 43 6.97 3.75 2.81
C ALA A 43 6.76 5.02 3.66
N ASP A 44 5.86 4.95 4.66
CA ASP A 44 5.60 6.05 5.59
C ASP A 44 6.89 6.42 6.37
N SER A 45 7.65 5.41 6.80
CA SER A 45 8.92 5.60 7.51
C SER A 45 10.00 6.24 6.62
N TYR A 46 10.08 5.84 5.35
CA TYR A 46 10.99 6.45 4.38
C TYR A 46 10.64 7.91 4.10
N LEU A 47 9.37 8.21 3.84
CA LEU A 47 8.90 9.57 3.60
C LEU A 47 9.11 10.49 4.81
N ALA A 48 8.97 9.95 6.03
CA ALA A 48 9.26 10.66 7.28
C ALA A 48 10.75 10.82 7.58
N GLY A 49 11.66 10.29 6.74
CA GLY A 49 13.11 10.34 6.94
C GLY A 49 13.64 9.36 8.00
N GLY A 50 12.81 8.43 8.48
CA GLY A 50 13.18 7.40 9.45
C GLY A 50 13.87 6.17 8.83
N LEU A 51 13.91 6.09 7.50
CA LEU A 51 14.58 5.02 6.75
C LEU A 51 15.47 5.63 5.67
N ARG A 52 16.69 5.13 5.48
CA ARG A 52 17.56 5.60 4.39
C ARG A 52 17.07 5.07 3.05
N ARG A 53 17.42 5.75 1.97
CA ARG A 53 17.00 5.37 0.62
C ARG A 53 17.48 3.98 0.24
N GLU A 54 18.72 3.63 0.57
CA GLU A 54 19.28 2.30 0.27
C GLU A 54 18.52 1.19 0.99
N GLU A 55 18.11 1.43 2.23
CA GLU A 55 17.32 0.50 3.04
C GLU A 55 15.89 0.39 2.50
N ALA A 56 15.29 1.51 2.10
CA ALA A 56 13.99 1.52 1.44
C ALA A 56 14.02 0.77 0.11
N VAL A 57 15.08 0.90 -0.70
CA VAL A 57 15.23 0.19 -1.97
C VAL A 57 15.37 -1.32 -1.75
N ALA A 58 16.10 -1.74 -0.71
CA ALA A 58 16.24 -3.15 -0.37
C ALA A 58 14.90 -3.79 0.01
N GLU A 59 14.06 -3.08 0.76
CA GLU A 59 12.79 -3.63 1.28
C GLU A 59 11.59 -3.42 0.33
N LEU A 60 11.50 -2.28 -0.36
CA LEU A 60 10.37 -1.89 -1.21
C LEU A 60 10.63 -2.07 -2.71
N GLY A 61 11.90 -2.15 -3.10
CA GLY A 61 12.32 -2.14 -4.49
C GLY A 61 12.59 -0.72 -5.04
N PRO A 62 13.45 -0.60 -6.07
CA PRO A 62 13.88 0.70 -6.60
C PRO A 62 12.73 1.51 -7.21
N GLU A 63 11.84 0.86 -7.97
CA GLU A 63 10.70 1.52 -8.63
C GLU A 63 9.76 2.17 -7.60
N ALA A 64 9.40 1.44 -6.54
CA ALA A 64 8.55 1.98 -5.49
C ALA A 64 9.19 3.18 -4.76
N VAL A 65 10.51 3.17 -4.56
CA VAL A 65 11.23 4.29 -3.94
C VAL A 65 11.30 5.49 -4.87
N GLU A 66 11.48 5.27 -6.17
CA GLU A 66 11.45 6.34 -7.19
C GLU A 66 10.09 7.02 -7.26
N ASP A 67 9.00 6.25 -7.22
CA ASP A 67 7.64 6.80 -7.16
C ASP A 67 7.41 7.65 -5.91
N LEU A 68 7.88 7.18 -4.74
CA LEU A 68 7.80 7.92 -3.47
C LEU A 68 8.62 9.21 -3.52
N ASP A 69 9.83 9.16 -4.08
CA ASP A 69 10.69 10.32 -4.27
C ASP A 69 10.05 11.35 -5.20
N TYR A 70 9.45 10.89 -6.30
CA TYR A 70 8.73 11.73 -7.25
C TYR A 70 7.53 12.41 -6.58
N ALA A 71 6.69 11.65 -5.88
CA ALA A 71 5.52 12.16 -5.17
C ALA A 71 5.91 13.20 -4.11
N ARG A 72 6.95 12.94 -3.31
CA ARG A 72 7.47 13.90 -2.33
C ARG A 72 7.90 15.21 -2.99
N ARG A 73 8.72 15.13 -4.05
CA ARG A 73 9.18 16.33 -4.77
C ARG A 73 8.04 17.12 -5.40
N ALA A 74 7.01 16.45 -5.92
CA ALA A 74 5.84 17.12 -6.47
C ALA A 74 5.11 17.93 -5.38
N VAL A 75 4.86 17.31 -4.21
CA VAL A 75 4.23 18.00 -3.08
C VAL A 75 5.09 19.16 -2.57
N GLU A 76 6.41 18.97 -2.45
CA GLU A 76 7.33 20.03 -2.03
C GLU A 76 7.32 21.22 -3.00
N GLN A 77 7.26 20.96 -4.31
CA GLN A 77 7.13 22.00 -5.34
C GLN A 77 5.80 22.73 -5.24
N ASP A 78 4.69 22.02 -5.06
CA ASP A 78 3.36 22.61 -4.89
C ASP A 78 3.29 23.49 -3.64
N VAL A 79 3.86 23.03 -2.53
CA VAL A 79 3.97 23.81 -1.28
C VAL A 79 4.84 25.04 -1.50
N ALA A 80 6.00 24.90 -2.14
CA ALA A 80 6.89 26.01 -2.43
C ALA A 80 6.20 27.05 -3.32
N TRP A 81 5.47 26.62 -4.35
CA TRP A 81 4.67 27.49 -5.21
C TRP A 81 3.58 28.24 -4.41
N GLY A 82 2.84 27.53 -3.55
CA GLY A 82 1.84 28.15 -2.69
C GLY A 82 2.41 29.17 -1.68
N LEU A 83 3.64 28.97 -1.22
CA LEU A 83 4.32 29.87 -0.28
C LEU A 83 4.99 31.08 -0.96
N HIS A 84 5.45 30.94 -2.21
CA HIS A 84 6.18 31.98 -2.94
C HIS A 84 5.35 32.70 -4.02
N GLY A 85 4.13 32.23 -4.27
CA GLY A 85 3.19 32.82 -5.23
C GLY A 85 3.47 32.40 -6.68
N GLY A 86 2.39 32.10 -7.42
CA GLY A 86 2.43 32.01 -8.87
C GLY A 86 2.53 33.36 -9.57
#